data_AF-A0A368C4U7-F1
#
_entry.id   AF-A0A368C4U7-F1
#
_cell.length_a   1.000
_cell.length_b   1.000
_cell.length_c   1.000
_cell.angle_alpha   90.00
_cell.angle_beta   90.00
_cell.angle_gamma   90.00
#
_symmetry.space_group_name_H-M   'P 1'
#
loop_
_entity.id
_entity.type
_entity.pdbx_description
1 polymer ?
#
loop_
_entity_poly.entity_id
_entity_poly.type
_entity_poly.pdbx_seq_one_letter_code
_entity_poly.pdbx_strand_id
1 'polypeptide(L)'
;MPSVTPGDVWTLGKTSGNTMTIGGEVLYLMPNSAYETYRSRKFNDWNQFSMIDTRNLVKLKKGYQIEIIEGLYQDNIFKVKLLSGNNNGRKYYVITEDLIKKYKLEDKSNEK
;
A
#
# COMPACT_ATOMS: atom_id res chain seq x y z
N MET A 1 6.02 12.08 12.55
CA MET A 1 5.38 11.21 11.55
C MET A 1 5.99 9.83 11.72
N PRO A 2 5.23 8.72 11.64
CA PRO A 2 5.81 7.39 11.75
C PRO A 2 6.87 7.22 10.67
N SER A 3 8.10 6.93 11.09
CA SER A 3 9.26 6.78 10.21
C SER A 3 9.14 5.44 9.50
N VAL A 4 8.61 5.44 8.28
CA VAL A 4 8.61 4.24 7.42
C VAL A 4 10.03 4.10 6.88
N THR A 5 10.78 3.10 7.37
CA THR A 5 12.14 2.87 6.89
C THR A 5 12.16 1.87 5.73
N PRO A 6 12.94 2.13 4.66
CA PRO A 6 13.18 1.13 3.63
C PRO A 6 13.89 -0.08 4.23
N GLY A 7 13.33 -1.27 4.01
CA GLY A 7 13.74 -2.55 4.62
C GLY A 7 12.76 -3.08 5.66
N ASP A 8 11.79 -2.28 6.11
CA ASP A 8 10.81 -2.74 7.09
C ASP A 8 9.79 -3.69 6.48
N VAL A 9 9.41 -4.70 7.26
CA VAL A 9 8.31 -5.59 6.93
C VAL A 9 7.05 -5.14 7.66
N TRP A 10 6.03 -4.84 6.89
CA TRP A 10 4.73 -4.40 7.37
C TRP A 10 3.69 -5.46 7.06
N THR A 11 2.83 -5.72 8.03
CA THR A 11 1.81 -6.76 7.92
C THR A 11 0.43 -6.14 7.92
N LEU A 12 -0.38 -6.52 6.94
CA LEU A 12 -1.72 -5.98 6.77
C LEU A 12 -2.63 -6.47 7.91
N GLY A 13 -2.77 -5.64 8.95
CA GLY A 13 -3.49 -5.95 10.18
C GLY A 13 -4.99 -5.63 10.13
N LYS A 14 -5.40 -4.61 9.36
CA LYS A 14 -6.80 -4.21 9.19
C LYS A 14 -7.24 -4.35 7.74
N THR A 15 -8.21 -5.24 7.50
CA THR A 15 -9.08 -5.15 6.32
C THR A 15 -10.14 -4.11 6.66
N SER A 16 -10.26 -3.03 5.87
CA SER A 16 -11.43 -2.15 5.95
C SER A 16 -12.63 -2.88 5.36
N GLY A 17 -13.32 -3.70 6.16
CA GLY A 17 -14.65 -4.21 5.85
C GLY A 17 -14.72 -5.25 4.72
N ASN A 18 -15.67 -6.16 4.85
CA ASN A 18 -15.96 -7.26 3.93
C ASN A 18 -16.71 -6.82 2.65
N THR A 19 -16.49 -5.59 2.17
CA THR A 19 -17.24 -5.03 1.04
C THR A 19 -16.30 -4.68 -0.11
N MET A 20 -16.46 -5.43 -1.20
CA MET A 20 -15.69 -5.40 -2.45
C MET A 20 -15.69 -4.07 -3.21
N THR A 21 -16.25 -3.00 -2.65
CA THR A 21 -16.48 -1.72 -3.32
C THR A 21 -15.81 -0.50 -2.66
N ILE A 22 -15.43 -0.53 -1.38
CA ILE A 22 -15.00 0.71 -0.67
C ILE A 22 -13.76 0.55 0.24
N GLY A 23 -13.26 -0.67 0.50
CA GLY A 23 -12.26 -0.85 1.57
C GLY A 23 -11.22 -1.95 1.41
N GLY A 24 -10.95 -2.46 0.20
CA GLY A 24 -9.83 -3.38 -0.01
C GLY A 24 -8.48 -2.66 0.03
N GLU A 25 -7.48 -3.24 0.69
CA GLU A 25 -6.11 -2.77 0.48
C GLU A 25 -5.67 -3.15 -0.92
N VAL A 26 -5.27 -2.15 -1.69
CA VAL A 26 -4.80 -2.33 -3.05
C VAL A 26 -3.37 -1.88 -3.18
N LEU A 27 -2.60 -2.71 -3.85
CA LEU A 27 -1.27 -2.40 -4.31
C LEU A 27 -1.34 -2.01 -5.78
N TYR A 28 -0.60 -0.98 -6.15
CA TYR A 28 -0.52 -0.50 -7.51
C TYR A 28 0.65 -1.17 -8.22
N LEU A 29 0.45 -1.59 -9.46
CA LEU A 29 1.54 -2.10 -10.29
C LEU A 29 2.44 -0.98 -10.81
N MET A 30 1.90 0.25 -10.92
CA MET A 30 2.57 1.43 -11.44
C MET A 30 2.62 2.55 -10.40
N PRO A 31 3.74 3.31 -10.32
CA PRO A 31 3.86 4.41 -9.38
C PRO A 31 2.94 5.59 -9.75
N ASN A 32 2.70 5.83 -11.05
CA ASN A 32 1.85 6.93 -11.52
C ASN A 32 0.40 6.77 -11.04
N SER A 33 -0.14 5.55 -11.12
CA SER A 33 -1.51 5.25 -10.66
C SER A 33 -1.69 5.47 -9.15
N ALA A 34 -0.67 5.13 -8.35
CA ALA A 34 -0.67 5.42 -6.92
C ALA A 34 -0.63 6.94 -6.66
N TYR A 35 0.16 7.68 -7.44
CA TYR A 35 0.32 9.13 -7.31
C TYR A 35 -0.92 9.92 -7.71
N GLU A 36 -1.54 9.53 -8.81
CA GLU A 36 -2.81 10.10 -9.25
C GLU A 36 -3.88 9.89 -8.20
N THR A 37 -4.01 8.67 -7.63
CA THR A 37 -4.96 8.43 -6.52
C THR A 37 -4.67 9.33 -5.31
N TYR A 38 -3.40 9.43 -4.91
CA TYR A 38 -3.01 10.27 -3.79
C TYR A 38 -3.38 11.74 -4.03
N ARG A 39 -3.14 12.25 -5.25
CA ARG A 39 -3.56 13.59 -5.65
C ARG A 39 -5.08 13.75 -5.68
N SER A 40 -5.84 12.80 -6.24
CA SER A 40 -7.31 12.85 -6.21
C SER A 40 -7.83 12.96 -4.79
N ARG A 41 -7.25 12.21 -3.85
CA ARG A 41 -7.63 12.27 -2.43
C ARG A 41 -7.28 13.61 -1.80
N LYS A 42 -6.07 14.11 -2.05
CA LYS A 42 -5.57 15.37 -1.48
C LYS A 42 -6.32 16.61 -1.98
N PHE A 43 -6.67 16.63 -3.27
CA PHE A 43 -7.34 17.76 -3.92
C PHE A 43 -8.85 17.56 -4.08
N ASN A 44 -9.38 16.41 -3.65
CA ASN A 44 -10.77 15.99 -3.85
C ASN A 44 -11.25 16.02 -5.31
N ASP A 45 -10.31 15.99 -6.27
CA ASP A 45 -10.60 16.02 -7.71
C ASP A 45 -10.53 14.61 -8.29
N TRP A 46 -11.65 13.92 -8.20
CA TRP A 46 -11.77 12.55 -8.71
C TRP A 46 -12.00 12.49 -10.23
N ASN A 47 -12.20 13.62 -10.90
CA ASN A 47 -12.57 13.62 -12.32
C ASN A 47 -11.35 13.57 -13.25
N GLN A 48 -10.25 14.23 -12.87
CA GLN A 48 -9.04 14.30 -13.72
C GLN A 48 -8.04 13.17 -13.48
N PHE A 49 -8.01 12.60 -12.27
CA PHE A 49 -6.92 11.73 -11.81
C PHE A 49 -7.37 10.29 -11.46
N SER A 50 -8.65 9.92 -11.64
CA SER A 50 -9.17 8.62 -11.15
C SER A 50 -9.34 7.53 -12.22
N MET A 51 -8.81 7.72 -13.42
CA MET A 51 -8.85 6.69 -14.46
C MET A 51 -7.78 5.62 -14.22
N ILE A 52 -7.94 4.83 -13.16
CA ILE A 52 -7.03 3.73 -12.84
C ILE A 52 -7.67 2.43 -13.28
N ASP A 53 -6.99 1.73 -14.19
CA ASP A 53 -7.41 0.41 -14.61
C ASP A 53 -7.34 -0.56 -13.43
N THR A 54 -8.46 -1.17 -13.09
CA THR A 54 -8.56 -2.13 -12.00
C THR A 54 -7.69 -3.36 -12.21
N ARG A 55 -7.28 -3.65 -13.46
CA ARG A 55 -6.33 -4.70 -13.80
C ARG A 55 -4.92 -4.45 -13.26
N ASN A 56 -4.57 -3.18 -13.03
CA ASN A 56 -3.27 -2.78 -12.48
C ASN A 56 -3.29 -2.70 -10.94
N LEU A 57 -4.40 -3.08 -10.30
CA LEU A 57 -4.56 -3.11 -8.85
C LEU A 57 -4.51 -4.55 -8.35
N VAL A 58 -3.63 -4.80 -7.39
CA VAL A 58 -3.56 -6.08 -6.68
C VAL A 58 -4.22 -5.93 -5.33
N LYS A 59 -5.35 -6.62 -5.15
CA LYS A 59 -6.05 -6.68 -3.87
C LYS A 59 -5.29 -7.58 -2.91
N LEU A 60 -5.02 -7.07 -1.72
CA LEU A 60 -4.42 -7.84 -0.64
C LEU A 60 -5.50 -8.40 0.30
N LYS A 61 -5.20 -9.53 0.92
CA LYS A 61 -5.99 -10.09 2.01
C LYS A 61 -5.30 -9.79 3.35
N LYS A 62 -6.09 -9.78 4.42
CA LYS A 62 -5.58 -9.69 5.80
C LYS A 62 -4.49 -10.73 6.05
N GLY A 63 -3.41 -10.32 6.71
CA GLY A 63 -2.25 -11.18 7.01
C GLY A 63 -1.21 -11.22 5.90
N TYR A 64 -1.36 -10.44 4.83
CA TYR A 64 -0.30 -10.30 3.83
C TYR A 64 0.83 -9.43 4.37
N GLN A 65 2.07 -9.89 4.21
CA GLN A 65 3.28 -9.16 4.55
C GLN A 65 3.84 -8.48 3.30
N ILE A 66 4.27 -7.25 3.48
CA ILE A 66 4.98 -6.46 2.46
C ILE A 66 6.27 -5.91 3.05
N GLU A 67 7.28 -5.81 2.22
CA GLU A 67 8.58 -5.23 2.57
C GLU A 67 8.72 -3.88 1.88
N ILE A 68 9.05 -2.82 2.62
CA ILE A 68 9.30 -1.51 2.03
C ILE A 68 10.67 -1.54 1.34
N ILE A 69 10.73 -1.14 0.08
CA ILE A 69 11.97 -1.10 -0.71
C ILE A 69 12.54 0.32 -0.74
N GLU A 70 11.71 1.29 -1.13
CA GLU A 70 12.12 2.69 -1.31
C GLU A 70 10.90 3.63 -1.29
N GLY A 71 11.10 4.85 -0.83
CA GLY A 71 10.12 5.94 -0.92
C GLY A 71 10.24 6.70 -2.25
N LEU A 72 9.10 7.01 -2.85
CA LEU A 72 8.95 7.75 -4.11
C LEU A 72 8.05 8.96 -3.88
N TYR A 73 8.23 9.99 -4.71
CA TYR A 73 7.48 11.24 -4.65
C TYR A 73 7.49 11.89 -3.26
N GLN A 74 8.68 12.11 -2.67
CA GLN A 74 8.82 12.70 -1.33
C GLN A 74 8.11 11.89 -0.24
N ASP A 75 8.30 10.56 -0.25
CA ASP A 75 7.73 9.63 0.74
C ASP A 75 6.18 9.62 0.81
N ASN A 76 5.52 10.08 -0.26
CA ASN A 76 4.07 9.95 -0.41
C ASN A 76 3.65 8.58 -0.93
N ILE A 77 4.57 7.88 -1.62
CA ILE A 77 4.38 6.54 -2.16
C ILE A 77 5.57 5.69 -1.77
N PHE A 78 5.32 4.48 -1.30
CA PHE A 78 6.37 3.50 -1.07
C PHE A 78 6.30 2.40 -2.11
N LYS A 79 7.46 2.05 -2.65
CA LYS A 79 7.63 0.83 -3.40
C LYS A 79 7.79 -0.30 -2.41
N VAL A 80 7.00 -1.35 -2.57
CA VAL A 80 6.93 -2.47 -1.63
C VAL A 80 7.04 -3.77 -2.38
N LYS A 81 7.66 -4.76 -1.76
CA LYS A 81 7.73 -6.13 -2.26
C LYS A 81 6.71 -6.98 -1.52
N LEU A 82 5.91 -7.74 -2.25
CA LEU A 82 4.99 -8.68 -1.63
C LEU A 82 5.77 -9.90 -1.12
N LEU A 83 5.67 -10.18 0.18
CA LEU A 83 6.28 -11.35 0.82
C LEU A 83 5.27 -12.49 1.06
N SER A 84 3.97 -12.20 1.10
CA SER A 84 2.91 -13.21 1.29
C SER A 84 1.91 -13.29 0.14
N GLY A 85 1.51 -14.51 -0.25
CA GLY A 85 0.51 -14.79 -1.29
C GLY A 85 1.04 -15.45 -2.58
N ASN A 86 0.16 -15.60 -3.57
CA ASN A 86 0.49 -16.24 -4.86
C ASN A 86 1.36 -15.34 -5.78
N ASN A 87 1.44 -14.04 -5.48
CA ASN A 87 2.24 -13.06 -6.22
C ASN A 87 3.55 -12.70 -5.49
N ASN A 88 4.05 -13.61 -4.66
CA ASN A 88 5.27 -13.41 -3.89
C ASN A 88 6.46 -13.04 -4.77
N GLY A 89 7.23 -12.05 -4.32
CA GLY A 89 8.42 -11.56 -5.01
C GLY A 89 8.16 -10.45 -6.03
N ARG A 90 6.90 -10.12 -6.34
CA ARG A 90 6.58 -8.97 -7.19
C ARG A 90 6.69 -7.65 -6.42
N LYS A 91 7.12 -6.62 -7.14
CA LYS A 91 7.23 -5.24 -6.64
C LYS A 91 5.97 -4.49 -7.00
N TYR A 92 5.52 -3.70 -6.05
CA TYR A 92 4.29 -2.92 -6.12
C TYR A 92 4.52 -1.55 -5.50
N TYR A 93 3.50 -0.70 -5.56
CA TYR A 93 3.49 0.63 -4.99
C TYR A 93 2.29 0.78 -4.06
N VAL A 94 2.48 1.44 -2.93
CA VAL A 94 1.46 1.72 -1.92
C VAL A 94 1.52 3.20 -1.54
N ILE A 95 0.35 3.78 -1.23
CA ILE A 95 0.26 5.16 -0.76
C ILE A 95 0.60 5.16 0.73
N THR A 96 1.45 6.08 1.17
CA THR A 96 1.92 6.18 2.55
C THR A 96 0.78 6.32 3.56
N GLU A 97 -0.28 7.06 3.23
CA GLU A 97 -1.46 7.19 4.08
C GLU A 97 -2.18 5.85 4.31
N ASP A 98 -2.30 5.03 3.27
CA ASP A 98 -2.92 3.70 3.37
C ASP A 98 -2.02 2.75 4.19
N LEU A 99 -0.70 2.82 3.93
CA LEU A 99 0.32 2.07 4.67
C LEU A 99 0.20 2.32 6.18
N ILE A 100 0.29 3.59 6.60
CA ILE A 100 0.27 3.99 8.02
C ILE A 100 -1.07 3.66 8.69
N LYS A 101 -2.18 3.79 7.95
CA LYS A 101 -3.53 3.64 8.51
C LYS A 101 -3.93 2.17 8.72
N LYS A 102 -3.42 1.26 7.89
CA LYS A 102 -3.96 -0.11 7.79
C LYS A 102 -2.94 -1.21 8.04
N TYR A 103 -1.66 -0.95 7.76
CA TYR A 103 -0.62 -1.89 8.12
C TYR A 103 -0.16 -1.66 9.54
N LYS A 104 0.29 -2.76 10.15
CA LYS A 104 1.02 -2.72 11.40
C LYS A 104 2.46 -3.02 11.05
N LEU A 105 3.38 -2.19 11.51
CA LEU A 105 4.78 -2.56 11.56
C LEU A 105 4.84 -3.88 12.33
N GLU A 106 5.41 -4.92 11.74
CA GLU A 106 5.72 -6.10 12.51
C GLU A 106 6.96 -5.76 13.33
N ASP A 107 6.73 -5.15 14.49
CA ASP A 107 7.74 -5.02 15.51
C ASP A 107 8.28 -6.42 15.77
N LYS A 108 9.55 -6.65 15.42
CA LYS A 108 10.35 -7.76 15.98
C LYS A 108 10.59 -7.58 17.48
N SER A 109 9.66 -6.96 18.20
CA SER A 109 9.58 -6.93 19.65
C SER A 109 8.90 -8.22 20.13
N ASN A 110 9.46 -9.36 19.73
CA ASN A 110 9.35 -10.59 20.52
C ASN A 110 10.76 -10.94 20.96
N GLU A 111 11.38 -10.05 21.73
CA GLU A 111 12.53 -10.41 22.55
C GLU A 111 12.04 -10.64 23.98
N LYS A 112 11.76 -11.92 24.22
CA LYS A 112 11.87 -12.69 25.48
C LYS A 112 11.05 -12.31 26.71
#